data_AF-A0A5J4WBP3-F1
#
_entry.id   AF-A0A5J4WBP3-F1
#
_cell.length_a   1.000
_cell.length_b   1.000
_cell.length_c   1.000
_cell.angle_alpha   90.00
_cell.angle_beta   90.00
_cell.angle_gamma   90.00
#
_symmetry.space_group_name_H-M   'P 1'
#
loop_
_entity.id
_entity.type
_entity.pdbx_description
1 polymer ?
#
loop_
_entity_poly.entity_id
_entity_poly.type
_entity_poly.pdbx_seq_one_letter_code
_entity_poly.pdbx_strand_id
1 'polypeptide(L)'
;MPRAFAMLQKISNISARAYFQASFPNQPNMWKKIAFIERISHCFPNSQRRVPYDGLSIGGYTRVVECVGPQDLIIISFGDSECERNALLSIGNLLSPTARLKQIKLVERPSMDQLLCQLEMIQRNFHYIAVHEGSLDIMLQIPAICANTGKINENQLKF
;
A
#
# COMPACT_ATOMS: atom_id res chain seq x y z
N MET A 1 26.89 3.95 -4.61
CA MET A 1 25.90 3.26 -5.48
C MET A 1 25.37 4.22 -6.56
N PRO A 2 26.06 4.39 -7.70
CA PRO A 2 25.66 5.36 -8.74
C PRO A 2 24.29 5.06 -9.38
N ARG A 3 23.91 3.78 -9.48
CA ARG A 3 22.61 3.36 -10.02
C ARG A 3 21.41 3.71 -9.12
N ALA A 4 21.63 3.80 -7.81
CA ALA A 4 20.59 4.18 -6.86
C ALA A 4 20.14 5.63 -7.08
N PHE A 5 21.07 6.54 -7.43
CA PHE A 5 20.78 7.95 -7.66
C PHE A 5 19.74 8.17 -8.77
N ALA A 6 19.87 7.46 -9.90
CA ALA A 6 18.92 7.54 -11.00
C ALA A 6 17.52 7.02 -10.64
N MET A 7 17.42 6.05 -9.72
CA MET A 7 16.13 5.59 -9.19
C MET A 7 15.53 6.56 -8.19
N LEU A 8 16.35 7.16 -7.33
CA LEU A 8 15.90 8.15 -6.35
C LEU A 8 15.27 9.38 -7.02
N GLN A 9 15.75 9.79 -8.19
CA GLN A 9 15.11 10.86 -8.98
C GLN A 9 13.68 10.54 -9.42
N LYS A 10 13.31 9.25 -9.49
CA LYS A 10 11.95 8.80 -9.85
C LYS A 10 11.03 8.66 -8.63
N ILE A 11 11.58 8.76 -7.41
CA ILE A 11 10.84 8.56 -6.16
C ILE A 11 10.55 9.92 -5.55
N SER A 12 9.26 10.25 -5.40
CA SER A 12 8.84 11.43 -4.66
C SER A 12 8.87 11.17 -3.16
N ASN A 13 9.61 11.98 -2.39
CA ASN A 13 9.54 11.97 -0.93
C ASN A 13 8.46 12.93 -0.44
N ILE A 14 7.54 12.45 0.40
CA ILE A 14 6.44 13.24 0.98
C ILE A 14 6.34 12.92 2.46
N SER A 15 6.38 13.95 3.30
CA SER A 15 6.15 13.81 4.74
C SER A 15 4.69 14.07 5.10
N ALA A 16 3.85 13.03 5.09
CA ALA A 16 2.42 13.16 5.38
C ALA A 16 2.15 13.91 6.70
N ARG A 17 2.95 13.64 7.74
CA ARG A 17 2.83 14.33 9.03
C ARG A 17 3.11 15.84 8.90
N ALA A 18 4.19 16.22 8.22
CA ALA A 18 4.58 17.64 8.14
C ALA A 18 3.50 18.48 7.44
N TYR A 19 2.86 17.94 6.40
CA TYR A 19 1.84 18.64 5.62
C TYR A 19 0.47 18.65 6.29
N PHE A 20 0.06 17.55 6.94
CA PHE A 20 -1.34 17.38 7.36
C PHE A 20 -1.56 17.40 8.88
N GLN A 21 -0.51 17.45 9.70
CA GLN A 21 -0.66 17.49 11.16
C GLN A 21 -1.44 18.70 11.65
N ALA A 22 -1.25 19.88 11.04
CA ALA A 22 -1.94 21.10 11.44
C ALA A 22 -3.47 20.98 11.26
N SER A 23 -3.91 20.36 10.15
CA SER A 23 -5.33 20.18 9.83
C SER A 23 -5.96 18.98 10.54
N PHE A 24 -5.18 17.96 10.87
CA PHE A 24 -5.66 16.71 11.48
C PHE A 24 -4.81 16.33 12.71
N PRO A 25 -4.85 17.11 13.81
CA PRO A 25 -4.03 16.84 14.97
C PRO A 25 -4.28 15.42 15.52
N ASN A 26 -3.20 14.71 15.86
CA ASN A 26 -3.21 13.34 16.42
C ASN A 26 -3.93 12.27 15.57
N GLN A 27 -4.10 12.50 14.26
CA GLN A 27 -4.78 11.58 13.36
C GLN A 27 -3.86 11.09 12.24
N PRO A 28 -2.90 10.19 12.54
CA PRO A 28 -1.94 9.68 11.56
C PRO A 28 -2.60 8.95 10.37
N ASN A 29 -3.72 8.27 10.60
CA ASN A 29 -4.53 7.67 9.55
C ASN A 29 -4.99 8.72 8.52
N MET A 30 -5.43 9.88 9.01
CA MET A 30 -5.88 10.98 8.15
C MET A 30 -4.73 11.59 7.38
N TRP A 31 -3.55 11.76 8.00
CA TRP A 31 -2.37 12.27 7.29
C TRP A 31 -2.03 11.41 6.09
N LYS A 32 -1.97 10.08 6.29
CA LYS A 32 -1.67 9.13 5.20
C LYS A 32 -2.79 9.07 4.18
N LYS A 33 -4.06 9.07 4.62
CA LYS A 33 -5.23 9.06 3.73
C LYS A 33 -5.21 10.24 2.75
N ILE A 34 -5.08 11.45 3.28
CA ILE A 34 -5.05 12.67 2.45
C ILE A 34 -3.80 12.69 1.58
N ALA A 35 -2.63 12.27 2.10
CA ALA A 35 -1.41 12.15 1.29
C ALA A 35 -1.60 11.23 0.07
N PHE A 36 -2.27 10.08 0.21
CA PHE A 36 -2.59 9.24 -0.93
C PHE A 36 -3.50 9.94 -1.93
N ILE A 37 -4.60 10.53 -1.46
CA ILE A 37 -5.59 11.20 -2.33
C ILE A 37 -4.93 12.34 -3.12
N GLU A 38 -4.18 13.21 -2.45
CA GLU A 38 -3.47 14.31 -3.11
C GLU A 38 -2.43 13.79 -4.08
N ARG A 39 -1.68 12.73 -3.72
CA ARG A 39 -0.64 12.20 -4.59
C ARG A 39 -1.23 11.58 -5.86
N ILE A 40 -2.33 10.84 -5.74
CA ILE A 40 -3.04 10.27 -6.89
C ILE A 40 -3.58 11.41 -7.77
N SER A 41 -4.21 12.43 -7.17
CA SER A 41 -4.77 13.56 -7.89
C SER A 41 -3.69 14.35 -8.65
N HIS A 42 -2.52 14.54 -8.03
CA HIS A 42 -1.37 15.18 -8.65
C HIS A 42 -0.77 14.34 -9.79
N CYS A 43 -0.69 13.02 -9.64
CA CYS A 43 -0.19 12.14 -10.70
C CYS A 43 -1.17 12.04 -11.88
N PHE A 44 -2.47 12.21 -11.62
CA PHE A 44 -3.54 11.95 -12.57
C PHE A 44 -4.61 13.06 -12.56
N PRO A 45 -4.25 14.31 -12.91
CA PRO A 45 -5.12 15.47 -12.76
C PRO A 45 -6.40 15.41 -13.62
N ASN A 46 -6.33 14.75 -14.78
CA ASN A 46 -7.46 14.63 -15.71
C ASN A 46 -8.24 13.32 -15.55
N SER A 47 -7.96 12.56 -14.49
CA SER A 47 -8.57 11.24 -14.28
C SER A 47 -9.74 11.24 -13.30
N GLN A 48 -10.07 12.39 -12.71
CA GLN A 48 -11.26 12.51 -11.88
C GLN A 48 -12.50 12.20 -12.71
N ARG A 49 -13.29 11.23 -12.25
CA ARG A 49 -14.49 10.81 -12.96
C ARG A 49 -15.66 10.67 -12.01
N ARG A 50 -16.83 10.92 -12.56
CA ARG A 50 -18.12 10.70 -11.92
C ARG A 50 -18.57 9.28 -12.25
N VAL A 51 -18.58 8.40 -11.25
CA VAL A 51 -19.06 7.02 -11.39
C VAL A 51 -20.42 6.86 -10.71
N PRO A 52 -21.39 6.15 -11.34
CA PRO A 52 -22.61 5.75 -10.67
C PRO A 52 -22.29 4.92 -9.42
N TYR A 53 -22.87 5.30 -8.28
CA TYR A 53 -22.77 4.52 -7.05
C TYR A 53 -23.73 3.33 -7.15
N ASP A 54 -23.20 2.12 -7.09
CA ASP A 54 -23.98 0.86 -7.18
C ASP A 54 -24.82 0.54 -5.91
N GLY A 55 -25.04 1.54 -5.05
CA GLY A 55 -25.87 1.41 -3.84
C GLY A 55 -27.22 2.09 -4.02
N LEU A 56 -28.27 1.25 -4.12
CA LEU A 56 -29.71 1.53 -4.00
C LEU A 56 -30.19 2.87 -4.60
N SER A 57 -30.74 2.82 -5.80
CA SER A 57 -31.48 3.92 -6.45
C SER A 57 -32.75 4.27 -5.67
N ILE A 58 -32.63 5.05 -4.60
CA ILE A 58 -33.80 5.57 -3.88
C ILE A 58 -34.40 6.71 -4.71
N GLY A 59 -35.57 6.46 -5.31
CA GLY A 59 -36.37 7.49 -5.97
C GLY A 59 -35.88 8.00 -7.34
N GLY A 60 -35.13 7.19 -8.09
CA GLY A 60 -34.68 7.54 -9.46
C GLY A 60 -33.50 8.51 -9.54
N TYR A 61 -32.94 8.95 -8.40
CA TYR A 61 -31.69 9.70 -8.35
C TYR A 61 -30.50 8.73 -8.30
N THR A 62 -29.72 8.65 -9.38
CA THR A 62 -28.42 7.97 -9.36
C THR A 62 -27.45 8.79 -8.52
N ARG A 63 -27.05 8.27 -7.35
CA ARG A 63 -25.93 8.86 -6.61
C ARG A 63 -24.68 8.70 -7.45
N VAL A 64 -23.98 9.79 -7.70
CA VAL A 64 -22.71 9.79 -8.42
C VAL A 64 -21.63 10.06 -7.40
N VAL A 65 -20.61 9.20 -7.35
CA VAL A 65 -19.41 9.45 -6.53
C VAL A 65 -18.30 9.89 -7.46
N GLU A 66 -17.59 10.95 -7.08
CA GLU A 66 -16.37 11.36 -7.76
C GLU A 66 -15.25 10.43 -7.31
N CYS A 67 -14.72 9.64 -8.24
CA CYS A 67 -13.57 8.80 -8.00
C CYS A 67 -12.27 9.56 -8.31
N VAL A 68 -11.24 9.23 -7.53
CA VAL A 68 -9.90 9.80 -7.61
C VAL A 68 -9.01 8.83 -8.40
N GLY A 69 -8.38 9.33 -9.46
CA GLY A 69 -7.44 8.56 -10.27
C GLY A 69 -8.07 7.77 -11.42
N PRO A 70 -7.24 7.16 -12.29
CA PRO A 70 -7.69 6.47 -13.50
C PRO A 70 -8.37 5.12 -13.21
N GLN A 71 -9.00 4.56 -14.25
CA GLN A 71 -9.37 3.14 -14.27
C GLN A 71 -8.11 2.27 -14.12
N ASP A 72 -8.29 1.10 -13.52
CA ASP A 72 -7.26 0.05 -13.38
C ASP A 72 -5.99 0.52 -12.64
N LEU A 73 -6.12 1.58 -11.83
CA LEU A 73 -5.04 2.09 -10.99
C LEU A 73 -4.56 1.00 -10.01
N ILE A 74 -3.26 0.72 -10.01
CA ILE A 74 -2.63 -0.19 -9.04
C ILE A 74 -1.89 0.66 -8.02
N ILE A 75 -2.24 0.51 -6.74
CA ILE A 75 -1.50 1.11 -5.63
C ILE A 75 -0.89 -0.01 -4.80
N ILE A 76 0.43 0.00 -4.66
CA ILE A 76 1.17 -0.94 -3.83
C ILE A 76 1.75 -0.16 -2.66
N SER A 77 1.40 -0.54 -1.43
CA SER A 77 1.88 0.09 -0.21
C SER A 77 2.57 -0.96 0.67
N PHE A 78 3.70 -0.54 1.23
CA PHE A 78 4.53 -1.35 2.12
C PHE A 78 4.77 -0.56 3.40
N GLY A 79 4.45 -1.14 4.54
CA GLY A 79 4.67 -0.45 5.81
C GLY A 79 4.33 -1.25 7.04
N ASP A 80 4.97 -0.87 8.13
CA ASP A 80 4.95 -1.54 9.44
C ASP A 80 3.88 -1.00 10.39
N SER A 81 3.21 0.09 10.03
CA SER A 81 2.15 0.69 10.84
C SER A 81 0.74 0.30 10.38
N GLU A 82 -0.15 0.00 11.33
CA GLU A 82 -1.60 -0.13 11.07
C GLU A 82 -2.20 1.14 10.46
N CYS A 83 -1.60 2.29 10.73
CA CYS A 83 -2.11 3.55 10.22
C CYS A 83 -2.03 3.63 8.69
N GLU A 84 -1.04 2.98 8.10
CA GLU A 84 -0.88 2.91 6.65
C GLU A 84 -1.94 2.03 6.00
N ARG A 85 -2.11 0.82 6.55
CA ARG A 85 -3.12 -0.14 6.10
C ARG A 85 -4.51 0.49 6.14
N ASN A 86 -4.87 1.08 7.27
CA ASN A 86 -6.17 1.73 7.44
C ASN A 86 -6.35 2.91 6.49
N ALA A 87 -5.32 3.72 6.27
CA ALA A 87 -5.38 4.83 5.32
C ALA A 87 -5.62 4.33 3.88
N LEU A 88 -4.87 3.33 3.42
CA LEU A 88 -5.02 2.78 2.07
C LEU A 88 -6.41 2.15 1.87
N LEU A 89 -6.87 1.33 2.82
CA LEU A 89 -8.20 0.72 2.71
C LEU A 89 -9.31 1.77 2.72
N SER A 90 -9.15 2.84 3.50
CA SER A 90 -10.15 3.91 3.58
C SER A 90 -10.32 4.72 2.29
N ILE A 91 -9.34 4.70 1.38
CA ILE A 91 -9.47 5.34 0.07
C ILE A 91 -10.07 4.42 -0.98
N GLY A 92 -10.22 3.12 -0.74
CA GLY A 92 -10.72 2.16 -1.74
C GLY A 92 -12.07 2.57 -2.33
N ASN A 93 -12.99 3.05 -1.49
CA ASN A 93 -14.31 3.53 -1.92
C ASN A 93 -14.27 4.87 -2.68
N LEU A 94 -13.11 5.54 -2.70
CA LEU A 94 -12.88 6.79 -3.43
C LEU A 94 -12.20 6.53 -4.78
N LEU A 95 -11.77 5.31 -5.08
CA LEU A 95 -11.12 4.98 -6.34
C LEU A 95 -12.12 4.39 -7.34
N SER A 96 -11.68 4.21 -8.58
CA SER A 96 -12.46 3.46 -9.57
C SER A 96 -12.74 2.03 -9.06
N PRO A 97 -13.91 1.42 -9.37
CA PRO A 97 -14.21 0.03 -9.01
C PRO A 97 -13.19 -0.99 -9.54
N THR A 98 -12.45 -0.65 -10.60
CA THR A 98 -11.41 -1.51 -11.17
C THR A 98 -10.01 -1.24 -10.60
N ALA A 99 -9.87 -0.27 -9.68
CA ALA A 99 -8.61 -0.01 -9.00
C ALA A 99 -8.25 -1.17 -8.07
N ARG A 100 -6.95 -1.46 -7.96
CA ARG A 100 -6.40 -2.56 -7.16
C ARG A 100 -5.49 -2.00 -6.09
N LEU A 101 -5.85 -2.28 -4.84
CA LEU A 101 -5.07 -1.89 -3.67
C LEU A 101 -4.28 -3.08 -3.17
N LYS A 102 -2.96 -2.95 -3.04
CA LYS A 102 -2.06 -4.01 -2.61
C LYS A 102 -1.33 -3.54 -1.36
N GLN A 103 -1.80 -3.96 -0.20
CA GLN A 103 -1.20 -3.68 1.08
C GLN A 103 -0.33 -4.84 1.54
N ILE A 104 0.91 -4.53 1.89
CA ILE A 104 1.85 -5.46 2.51
C ILE A 104 2.27 -4.87 3.85
N LYS A 105 1.69 -5.42 4.91
CA LYS A 105 1.97 -5.05 6.30
C LYS A 105 3.25 -5.74 6.76
N LEU A 106 4.27 -4.94 7.05
CA LEU A 106 5.53 -5.39 7.63
C LEU A 106 5.38 -5.61 9.14
N VAL A 107 6.26 -6.44 9.69
CA VAL A 107 6.43 -6.64 11.12
C VAL A 107 6.89 -5.32 11.74
N GLU A 108 6.17 -4.87 12.77
CA GLU A 108 6.53 -3.68 13.54
C GLU A 108 7.79 -3.94 14.38
N ARG A 109 8.76 -3.01 14.34
CA ARG A 109 10.05 -3.08 15.07
C ARG A 109 10.79 -4.42 14.85
N PRO A 110 11.15 -4.77 13.61
CA PRO A 110 11.86 -6.01 13.33
C PRO A 110 13.30 -5.98 13.86
N SER A 111 13.86 -7.14 14.19
CA SER A 111 15.32 -7.30 14.28
C SER A 111 15.98 -7.12 12.90
N MET A 112 17.31 -6.99 12.86
CA MET A 112 18.04 -6.89 11.58
C MET A 112 17.79 -8.13 10.69
N ASP A 113 17.80 -9.33 11.27
CA ASP A 113 17.55 -10.57 10.53
C ASP A 113 16.11 -10.64 10.01
N GLN A 114 15.15 -10.18 10.82
CA GLN A 114 13.76 -10.07 10.42
C GLN A 114 13.56 -9.02 9.31
N LEU A 115 14.26 -7.90 9.35
CA LEU A 115 14.19 -6.90 8.28
C LEU A 115 14.74 -7.46 6.97
N LEU A 116 15.90 -8.12 7.00
CA LEU A 116 16.49 -8.76 5.82
C LEU A 116 15.54 -9.82 5.23
N CYS A 117 14.98 -10.68 6.08
CA CYS A 117 14.03 -11.70 5.65
C CYS A 117 12.78 -11.08 4.99
N GLN A 118 12.23 -10.00 5.56
CA GLN A 118 11.08 -9.30 4.93
C GLN A 118 11.42 -8.72 3.57
N LEU A 119 12.58 -8.08 3.44
CA LEU A 119 13.01 -7.50 2.18
C LEU A 119 13.25 -8.59 1.12
N GLU A 120 13.83 -9.73 1.51
CA GLU A 120 13.99 -10.88 0.62
C GLU A 120 12.63 -11.46 0.19
N MET A 121 11.68 -11.60 1.11
CA MET A 121 10.33 -12.07 0.80
C MET A 121 9.64 -11.13 -0.19
N ILE A 122 9.74 -9.82 0.02
CA ILE A 122 9.19 -8.82 -0.91
C ILE A 122 9.87 -8.93 -2.27
N GLN A 123 11.21 -8.99 -2.31
CA GLN A 123 11.96 -9.07 -3.56
C GLN A 123 11.58 -10.31 -4.37
N ARG A 124 11.52 -11.48 -3.74
CA ARG A 124 11.18 -12.76 -4.40
C ARG A 124 9.75 -12.77 -4.93
N ASN A 125 8.83 -12.12 -4.22
CA ASN A 125 7.40 -12.13 -4.57
C ASN A 125 6.92 -10.86 -5.28
N PHE A 126 7.79 -9.88 -5.53
CA PHE A 126 7.38 -8.57 -6.04
C PHE A 126 6.64 -8.67 -7.37
N HIS A 127 7.09 -9.56 -8.26
CA HIS A 127 6.40 -9.82 -9.52
C HIS A 127 4.97 -10.30 -9.29
N TYR A 128 4.76 -11.32 -8.46
CA TYR A 128 3.44 -11.85 -8.12
C TYR A 128 2.56 -10.79 -7.48
N ILE A 129 3.10 -9.99 -6.56
CA ILE A 129 2.40 -8.85 -5.96
C ILE A 129 1.95 -7.90 -7.07
N ALA A 130 2.86 -7.48 -7.96
CA ALA A 130 2.57 -6.49 -8.99
C ALA A 130 1.52 -6.96 -10.02
N VAL A 131 1.58 -8.23 -10.45
CA VAL A 131 0.66 -8.79 -11.46
C VAL A 131 -0.62 -9.38 -10.89
N HIS A 132 -0.74 -9.55 -9.57
CA HIS A 132 -1.94 -10.11 -8.95
C HIS A 132 -3.22 -9.39 -9.41
N GLU A 133 -4.19 -10.16 -9.86
CA GLU A 133 -5.50 -9.67 -10.26
C GLU A 133 -6.38 -9.46 -9.03
N GLY A 134 -6.78 -8.20 -8.82
CA GLY A 134 -7.49 -7.77 -7.61
C GLY A 134 -6.62 -7.19 -6.51
N SER A 135 -7.29 -6.80 -5.43
CA SER A 135 -6.67 -6.20 -4.24
C SER A 135 -6.05 -7.27 -3.33
N LEU A 136 -4.95 -6.92 -2.67
CA LEU A 136 -4.22 -7.77 -1.73
C LEU A 136 -4.10 -7.06 -0.39
N ASP A 137 -4.22 -7.83 0.69
CA ASP A 137 -4.02 -7.33 2.05
C ASP A 137 -3.28 -8.38 2.89
N ILE A 138 -1.95 -8.37 2.79
CA ILE A 138 -1.06 -9.40 3.33
C ILE A 138 -0.33 -8.84 4.54
N MET A 139 -0.25 -9.63 5.61
CA MET A 139 0.62 -9.35 6.75
C MET A 139 1.79 -10.33 6.76
N LEU A 140 3.01 -9.80 6.71
CA LEU A 140 4.20 -10.63 6.81
C LEU A 140 4.33 -11.12 8.25
N GLN A 141 4.42 -12.44 8.37
CA GLN A 141 4.75 -13.11 9.61
C GLN A 141 6.10 -13.80 9.39
N ILE A 142 7.09 -13.45 10.20
CA ILE A 142 8.36 -14.15 10.20
C ILE A 142 8.36 -15.06 11.42
N PRO A 143 8.45 -16.38 11.25
CA PRO A 143 8.65 -17.29 12.36
C PRO A 143 9.91 -16.88 13.12
N ALA A 144 9.92 -17.04 14.45
CA ALA A 144 11.05 -16.71 15.32
C ALA A 144 12.29 -17.63 15.13
N ILE A 145 12.57 -18.07 13.90
CA ILE A 145 13.63 -19.00 13.54
C ILE A 145 14.73 -18.22 12.83
N CYS A 146 15.41 -17.34 13.56
CA CYS A 146 16.74 -16.81 13.23
C CYS A 146 17.54 -16.54 14.51
N ALA A 147 17.28 -17.27 15.60
CA ALA A 147 18.13 -17.24 16.80
C ALA A 147 19.01 -18.50 16.94
N ASN A 148 18.77 -19.54 16.13
CA ASN A 148 19.50 -20.82 16.21
C ASN A 148 19.79 -21.38 14.81
N THR A 149 20.78 -20.82 14.11
CA THR A 149 21.43 -21.51 13.00
C THR A 149 22.94 -21.46 13.15
N GLY A 150 23.41 -22.00 14.28
CA GLY A 150 24.64 -22.77 14.32
C GLY A 150 24.31 -24.27 14.36
N LYS A 151 23.68 -24.80 13.30
CA LYS A 151 23.77 -26.21 12.84
C LYS A 151 22.72 -26.50 11.76
N ILE A 152 23.23 -26.76 10.57
CA ILE A 152 22.52 -27.30 9.41
C ILE A 152 22.03 -28.71 9.74
N ASN A 153 20.81 -29.06 9.35
CA ASN A 153 20.45 -30.44 9.03
C ASN A 153 19.62 -30.43 7.75
N GLU A 154 20.28 -30.78 6.66
CA GLU A 154 19.69 -31.15 5.39
C GLU A 154 18.76 -32.35 5.61
N ASN A 155 17.44 -32.15 5.69
CA ASN A 155 16.47 -33.21 5.34
C ASN A 155 14.98 -32.84 5.35
N GLN A 156 14.57 -31.57 5.33
CA GLN A 156 13.14 -31.26 5.20
C GLN A 156 12.87 -30.06 4.31
N LEU A 157 12.83 -30.29 3.00
CA LEU A 157 11.99 -29.58 2.05
C LEU A 157 11.79 -30.51 0.84
N LYS A 158 10.73 -31.33 0.90
CA LYS A 158 10.10 -31.91 -0.30
C LYS A 158 8.71 -31.29 -0.40
N PHE A 159 8.41 -30.83 -1.62
CA PHE A 159 7.16 -30.20 -2.03
C PHE A 159 5.95 -31.12 -1.83
#